data_AF-A0A3B9KFX0-F1
#
_entry.id   AF-A0A3B9KFX0-F1
#
_cell.length_a   1.000
_cell.length_b   1.000
_cell.length_c   1.000
_cell.angle_alpha   90.00
_cell.angle_beta   90.00
_cell.angle_gamma   90.00
#
_symmetry.space_group_name_H-M   'P 1'
#
loop_
_entity.id
_entity.type
_entity.pdbx_description
1 polymer ?
#
loop_
_entity_poly.entity_id
_entity_poly.type
_entity_poly.pdbx_seq_one_letter_code
_entity_poly.pdbx_strand_id
1 'polypeptide(L)'
;MKQTVRSERNPLDYGYPSPDIAALSIKAIEVTRRLTEKYGVAAWSSKDPMSMLVDIILSHRTRDEQTAAAYDNLLRRFGSWEAVRDAPTSDVQEAIANVNWPEVKAPRLQALMRRITEERGELKLD
;
A
#
# COMPACT_ATOMS: atom_id res chain seq x y z
N MET A 1 4.26 16.88 -27.74
CA MET A 1 4.06 15.64 -26.94
C MET A 1 3.95 14.46 -27.88
N LYS A 2 4.90 13.52 -27.87
CA LYS A 2 4.75 12.26 -28.61
C LYS A 2 3.89 11.34 -27.74
N GLN A 3 2.66 11.06 -28.17
CA GLN A 3 1.89 9.95 -27.62
C GLN A 3 2.63 8.67 -28.01
N THR A 4 3.30 8.05 -27.04
CA THR A 4 3.84 6.71 -27.23
C THR A 4 2.65 5.76 -27.34
N VAL A 5 2.38 5.25 -28.54
CA VAL A 5 1.41 4.17 -28.74
C VAL A 5 1.84 3.03 -27.82
N ARG A 6 1.01 2.70 -26.84
CA ARG A 6 1.27 1.59 -25.93
C ARG A 6 1.25 0.32 -26.78
N SER A 7 2.43 -0.24 -27.05
CA SER A 7 2.59 -1.53 -27.74
C SER A 7 1.56 -2.52 -27.22
N GLU A 8 0.85 -3.20 -28.12
CA GLU A 8 0.00 -4.32 -27.72
C GLU A 8 0.85 -5.31 -26.92
N ARG A 9 0.44 -5.59 -25.69
CA ARG A 9 1.19 -6.46 -24.79
C ARG A 9 1.06 -7.90 -25.29
N ASN A 10 2.14 -8.49 -25.80
CA ASN A 10 2.17 -9.91 -26.14
C ASN A 10 2.33 -10.74 -24.86
N PRO A 11 1.38 -11.63 -24.50
CA PRO A 11 1.48 -12.44 -23.29
C PRO A 11 2.73 -13.32 -23.26
N LEU A 12 3.26 -13.72 -24.41
CA LEU A 12 4.47 -14.55 -24.47
C LEU A 12 5.70 -13.84 -23.86
N ASP A 13 5.75 -12.50 -23.90
CA ASP A 13 6.86 -11.71 -23.35
C ASP A 13 6.94 -11.79 -21.82
N TYR A 14 5.86 -12.21 -21.16
CA TYR A 14 5.77 -12.36 -19.70
C TYR A 14 5.85 -13.82 -19.25
N GLY A 15 6.23 -14.75 -20.15
CA GLY A 15 6.35 -16.17 -19.85
C GLY A 15 5.00 -16.90 -19.71
N TYR A 16 3.91 -16.31 -20.22
CA TYR A 16 2.64 -17.03 -20.27
C TYR A 16 2.72 -18.21 -21.25
N PRO A 17 2.07 -19.34 -20.93
CA PRO A 17 2.16 -20.56 -21.76
C PRO A 17 1.37 -20.47 -23.08
N SER A 18 0.58 -19.41 -23.28
CA SER A 18 -0.24 -19.19 -24.48
C SER A 18 -0.58 -17.69 -24.62
N PRO A 19 -0.72 -17.17 -25.84
CA PRO A 19 -1.26 -15.82 -26.08
C PRO A 19 -2.80 -15.78 -26.04
N ASP A 20 -3.48 -16.92 -25.89
CA ASP A 20 -4.94 -16.99 -25.82
C ASP A 20 -5.47 -16.40 -24.50
N ILE A 21 -5.79 -15.11 -24.54
CA ILE A 21 -6.33 -14.35 -23.40
C ILE A 21 -7.65 -14.94 -22.90
N ALA A 22 -8.50 -15.50 -23.77
CA ALA A 22 -9.78 -16.07 -23.36
C ALA A 22 -9.55 -17.33 -22.52
N ALA A 23 -8.68 -18.24 -22.98
CA ALA A 23 -8.29 -19.42 -22.21
C ALA A 23 -7.60 -19.07 -20.88
N LEU A 24 -6.69 -18.07 -20.89
CA LEU A 24 -6.03 -17.59 -19.66
C LEU A 24 -7.03 -16.99 -18.67
N SER A 25 -8.02 -16.26 -19.15
CA SER A 25 -9.07 -15.66 -18.31
C SER A 25 -9.94 -16.73 -17.64
N ILE A 26 -10.35 -17.76 -18.39
CA ILE A 26 -11.09 -18.91 -17.86
C ILE A 26 -10.28 -19.62 -16.76
N LYS A 27 -8.98 -19.83 -17.00
CA LYS A 27 -8.08 -20.42 -16.00
C LYS A 27 -7.97 -19.55 -14.74
N ALA A 28 -7.83 -18.23 -14.88
CA ALA A 28 -7.75 -17.33 -13.74
C ALA A 28 -9.03 -17.31 -12.90
N ILE A 29 -10.21 -17.36 -13.53
CA ILE A 29 -11.51 -17.47 -12.86
C ILE A 29 -11.58 -18.78 -12.06
N GLU A 30 -11.19 -19.92 -12.65
CA GLU A 30 -11.21 -21.21 -11.96
C GLU A 30 -10.25 -21.25 -10.77
N VAL A 31 -9.05 -20.67 -10.90
CA VAL A 31 -8.11 -20.53 -9.78
C VAL A 31 -8.73 -19.68 -8.67
N THR A 32 -9.36 -18.55 -9.02
CA THR A 32 -10.02 -17.66 -8.07
C THR A 32 -11.15 -18.36 -7.33
N ARG A 33 -11.98 -19.12 -8.05
CA ARG A 33 -13.06 -19.93 -7.48
C ARG A 33 -12.52 -20.92 -6.44
N ARG A 34 -11.51 -21.72 -6.80
CA ARG A 34 -10.91 -22.71 -5.89
C ARG A 34 -10.28 -22.10 -4.65
N LEU A 35 -9.59 -20.96 -4.80
CA LEU A 35 -9.01 -20.24 -3.66
C LEU A 35 -10.11 -19.70 -2.75
N THR A 36 -11.18 -19.13 -3.33
CA THR A 36 -12.32 -18.60 -2.59
C THR A 36 -13.06 -19.70 -1.84
N GLU A 37 -13.26 -20.87 -2.44
CA GLU A 37 -13.88 -22.03 -1.77
C GLU A 37 -13.04 -22.54 -0.59
N LYS A 38 -11.71 -22.48 -0.70
CA LYS A 38 -10.80 -23.00 0.33
C LYS A 38 -10.54 -22.00 1.46
N TYR A 39 -10.36 -20.73 1.15
CA TYR A 39 -9.91 -19.70 2.10
C TYR A 39 -10.96 -18.64 2.42
N GLY A 40 -12.10 -18.66 1.72
CA GLY A 40 -13.10 -17.60 1.77
C GLY A 40 -12.77 -16.43 0.83
N VAL A 41 -13.71 -15.49 0.73
CA VAL A 41 -13.51 -14.24 0.00
C VAL A 41 -12.57 -13.35 0.82
N ALA A 42 -11.48 -12.87 0.20
CA ALA A 42 -10.59 -11.92 0.84
C ALA A 42 -11.36 -10.63 1.18
N ALA A 43 -11.32 -10.22 2.45
CA ALA A 43 -11.96 -8.99 2.89
C ALA A 43 -11.19 -7.78 2.34
N TRP A 44 -11.93 -6.81 1.81
CA TRP A 44 -11.37 -5.50 1.50
C TRP A 44 -11.22 -4.70 2.80
N SER A 45 -10.13 -3.94 2.92
CA SER A 45 -9.97 -3.02 4.03
C SER A 45 -11.02 -1.91 3.97
N SER A 46 -11.53 -1.50 5.13
CA SER A 46 -12.44 -0.37 5.28
C SER A 46 -11.73 0.96 5.58
N LYS A 47 -10.39 0.95 5.66
CA LYS A 47 -9.60 2.17 5.89
C LYS A 47 -9.73 3.12 4.69
N ASP A 48 -9.74 4.42 4.94
CA ASP A 48 -9.67 5.43 3.88
C ASP A 48 -8.33 5.36 3.12
N PRO A 49 -8.23 5.94 1.92
CA PRO A 49 -7.03 5.84 1.09
C PRO A 49 -5.73 6.32 1.78
N MET A 50 -5.79 7.36 2.63
CA MET A 50 -4.61 7.83 3.37
C MET A 50 -4.20 6.83 4.44
N SER A 51 -5.16 6.35 5.22
CA SER A 51 -4.92 5.31 6.24
C SER A 51 -4.39 4.01 5.63
N MET A 52 -4.86 3.62 4.44
CA MET A 52 -4.32 2.48 3.70
C MET A 52 -2.89 2.71 3.24
N LEU A 53 -2.54 3.91 2.78
CA LEU A 53 -1.17 4.23 2.38
C LEU A 53 -0.21 4.12 3.56
N VAL A 54 -0.60 4.62 4.74
CA VAL A 54 0.20 4.46 5.98
C VAL A 54 0.42 2.97 6.28
N ASP A 55 -0.65 2.17 6.25
CA ASP A 55 -0.62 0.72 6.50
C ASP A 55 0.35 -0.01 5.56
N ILE A 56 0.30 0.32 4.26
CA ILE A 56 1.17 -0.26 3.22
C ILE A 56 2.65 0.11 3.46
N ILE A 57 2.94 1.36 3.82
CA ILE A 57 4.33 1.78 4.09
C ILE A 57 4.89 1.06 5.32
N LEU A 58 4.07 0.89 6.36
CA LEU A 58 4.46 0.19 7.58
C LEU A 58 4.61 -1.32 7.38
N SER A 59 3.76 -1.93 6.54
CA SER A 59 3.76 -3.39 6.29
C SER A 59 4.96 -3.90 5.49
N HIS A 60 5.68 -3.02 4.79
CA HIS A 60 6.81 -3.45 3.99
C HIS A 60 7.83 -4.22 4.85
N ARG A 61 7.93 -5.53 4.56
CA ARG A 61 8.74 -6.52 5.28
C ARG A 61 8.54 -6.47 6.80
N THR A 62 7.31 -6.29 7.28
CA THR A 62 6.96 -6.29 8.70
C THR A 62 5.74 -7.20 8.89
N ARG A 63 5.67 -7.91 10.02
CA ARG A 63 4.54 -8.82 10.29
C ARG A 63 3.28 -8.00 10.58
N ASP A 64 2.12 -8.51 10.17
CA ASP A 64 0.83 -7.83 10.26
C ASP A 64 0.52 -7.31 11.67
N GLU A 65 0.78 -8.11 12.71
CA GLU A 65 0.58 -7.71 14.12
C GLU A 65 1.44 -6.49 14.51
N GLN A 66 2.68 -6.43 14.03
CA GLN A 66 3.58 -5.30 14.29
C GLN A 66 3.16 -4.06 13.49
N THR A 67 2.70 -4.27 12.24
CA THR A 67 2.15 -3.20 11.42
C THR A 67 0.92 -2.57 12.07
N ALA A 68 -0.03 -3.39 12.54
CA ALA A 68 -1.22 -2.92 13.24
C ALA A 68 -0.87 -2.14 14.51
N ALA A 69 0.04 -2.67 15.34
CA ALA A 69 0.48 -1.97 16.54
C ALA A 69 1.15 -0.62 16.24
N ALA A 70 1.99 -0.54 15.19
CA ALA A 70 2.64 0.70 14.78
C ALA A 70 1.64 1.74 14.25
N TYR A 71 0.68 1.30 13.44
CA TYR A 71 -0.42 2.13 12.96
C TYR A 71 -1.21 2.74 14.13
N ASP A 72 -1.60 1.91 15.10
CA ASP A 72 -2.33 2.36 16.29
C ASP A 72 -1.50 3.30 17.16
N ASN A 73 -0.18 3.07 17.26
CA ASN A 73 0.73 3.95 17.99
C ASN A 73 0.77 5.36 17.40
N LEU A 74 0.82 5.47 16.06
CA LEU A 74 0.80 6.76 15.38
C LEU A 74 -0.50 7.53 15.69
N LEU A 75 -1.66 6.88 15.52
CA LEU A 75 -2.94 7.53 15.81
C LEU A 75 -3.09 7.90 17.28
N ARG A 76 -2.68 7.02 18.19
CA ARG A 76 -2.77 7.28 19.63
C ARG A 76 -1.87 8.42 20.08
N ARG A 77 -0.66 8.54 19.50
CA ARG A 77 0.33 9.57 19.88
C ARG A 77 0.04 10.92 19.23
N PHE A 78 -0.39 10.94 17.97
CA PHE A 78 -0.46 12.17 17.18
C PHE A 78 -1.89 12.61 16.85
N GLY A 79 -2.88 11.72 16.92
CA GLY A 79 -4.31 12.03 16.72
C GLY A 79 -4.74 12.20 15.25
N SER A 80 -3.88 12.69 14.37
CA SER A 80 -4.17 12.83 12.93
C SER A 80 -2.93 12.57 12.05
N TRP A 81 -3.15 12.37 10.75
CA TRP A 81 -2.06 12.18 9.79
C TRP A 81 -1.26 13.46 9.51
N GLU A 82 -1.89 14.63 9.60
CA GLU A 82 -1.21 15.92 9.55
C GLU A 82 -0.29 16.10 10.75
N ALA A 83 -0.73 15.69 11.94
CA ALA A 83 0.13 15.71 13.12
C ALA A 83 1.32 14.74 12.97
N VAL A 84 1.13 13.56 12.37
CA VAL A 84 2.25 12.67 12.01
C VAL A 84 3.19 13.33 10.99
N ARG A 85 2.64 13.98 9.96
CA ARG A 85 3.43 14.72 8.95
C ARG A 85 4.29 15.79 9.61
N ASP A 86 3.76 16.54 10.56
CA ASP A 86 4.41 17.74 11.10
C ASP A 86 5.22 17.49 12.38
N ALA A 87 5.06 16.34 13.02
CA ALA A 87 5.85 15.94 14.19
C ALA A 87 7.36 15.84 13.89
N PRO A 88 8.22 15.95 14.92
CA PRO A 88 9.63 15.60 14.80
C PRO A 88 9.78 14.16 14.26
N THR A 89 10.65 13.96 13.27
CA THR A 89 10.84 12.64 12.66
C THR A 89 11.31 11.59 13.68
N SER A 90 12.08 12.01 14.70
CA SER A 90 12.49 11.14 15.81
C SER A 90 11.30 10.55 16.57
N ASP A 91 10.26 11.34 16.78
CA ASP A 91 9.08 10.94 17.54
C ASP A 91 8.20 9.98 16.74
N VAL A 92 8.10 10.22 15.44
CA VAL A 92 7.44 9.28 14.50
C VAL A 92 8.20 7.97 14.44
N GLN A 93 9.54 8.02 14.34
CA GLN A 93 10.40 6.84 14.35
C GLN A 93 10.24 6.04 15.65
N GLU A 94 10.21 6.70 16.80
CA GLU A 94 9.98 6.07 18.10
C GLU A 94 8.60 5.40 18.16
N ALA A 95 7.55 6.07 17.70
CA ALA A 95 6.19 5.53 17.69
C ALA A 95 6.05 4.24 16.88
N ILE A 96 6.87 4.09 15.83
CA ILE A 96 6.88 2.90 14.96
C ILE A 96 8.10 2.00 15.22
N ALA A 97 8.82 2.15 16.33
CA ALA A 97 10.08 1.43 16.58
C ALA A 97 9.95 -0.11 16.53
N ASN A 98 8.72 -0.64 16.63
CA ASN A 98 8.42 -2.06 16.54
C ASN A 98 8.36 -2.63 15.11
N VAL A 99 8.41 -1.79 14.06
CA VAL A 99 8.48 -2.25 12.66
C VAL A 99 9.93 -2.40 12.21
N ASN A 100 10.17 -3.08 11.08
CA ASN A 100 11.50 -3.13 10.50
C ASN A 100 11.90 -1.79 9.84
N TRP A 101 13.12 -1.32 10.12
CA TRP A 101 13.74 -0.08 9.63
C TRP A 101 12.92 1.20 9.88
N PRO A 102 12.53 1.48 11.13
CA PRO A 102 11.76 2.68 11.47
C PRO A 102 12.50 3.97 11.07
N GLU A 103 13.84 3.98 11.14
CA GLU A 103 14.71 5.08 10.72
C GLU A 103 14.63 5.40 9.22
N VAL A 104 14.24 4.42 8.41
CA VAL A 104 14.00 4.61 6.97
C VAL A 104 12.53 4.95 6.71
N LYS A 105 11.60 4.31 7.43
CA LYS A 105 10.16 4.46 7.20
C LYS A 105 9.61 5.80 7.66
N ALA A 106 9.99 6.28 8.84
CA ALA A 106 9.49 7.55 9.40
C ALA A 106 9.74 8.76 8.47
N PRO A 107 10.98 9.06 8.04
CA PRO A 107 11.22 10.19 7.15
C PRO A 107 10.54 10.02 5.79
N ARG A 108 10.47 8.79 5.25
CA ARG A 108 9.79 8.53 3.98
C ARG A 108 8.28 8.73 4.05
N LEU A 109 7.65 8.28 5.14
CA LEU A 109 6.23 8.48 5.37
C LEU A 109 5.90 9.98 5.42
N GLN A 110 6.65 10.74 6.21
CA GLN A 110 6.46 12.19 6.31
C GLN A 110 6.72 12.91 4.99
N ALA A 111 7.79 12.56 4.27
CA ALA A 111 8.09 13.15 2.96
C ALA A 111 6.96 12.90 1.94
N LEU A 112 6.39 11.70 1.94
CA LEU A 112 5.26 11.36 1.10
C LEU A 112 3.99 12.12 1.51
N MET A 113 3.70 12.26 2.80
CA MET A 113 2.57 13.08 3.28
C MET A 113 2.73 14.57 2.91
N ARG A 114 3.94 15.13 3.03
CA ARG A 114 4.23 16.51 2.61
C ARG A 114 3.99 16.67 1.12
N ARG A 115 4.52 15.76 0.30
CA ARG A 115 4.31 15.78 -1.15
C ARG A 115 2.83 15.72 -1.54
N ILE A 116 2.03 14.85 -0.91
CA ILE A 116 0.58 14.78 -1.17
C ILE A 116 -0.08 16.13 -0.84
N THR A 117 0.29 16.73 0.30
CA THR A 117 -0.22 18.05 0.70
C THR A 117 0.17 19.13 -0.31
N GLU A 118 1.42 19.12 -0.79
CA GLU A 118 1.90 20.07 -1.80
C GLU A 118 1.17 19.93 -3.14
N GLU A 119 0.91 18.69 -3.58
CA GLU A 119 0.25 18.41 -4.86
C GLU A 119 -1.27 18.66 -4.82
N ARG A 120 -1.92 18.48 -3.66
CA ARG A 120 -3.38 18.50 -3.53
C ARG A 120 -3.95 19.63 -2.66
N GLY A 121 -3.12 20.34 -1.91
CA GLY A 121 -3.53 21.35 -0.93
C GLY A 121 -4.03 20.79 0.40
N GLU A 122 -4.34 19.48 0.46
CA GLU A 122 -4.76 18.76 1.66
C GLU A 122 -4.16 17.36 1.70
N LEU A 123 -4.08 16.75 2.89
CA LEU A 123 -3.55 15.40 3.06
C LEU A 123 -4.65 14.35 2.79
N LYS A 124 -5.05 14.23 1.52
CA LYS A 124 -6.17 13.37 1.10
C LYS A 124 -5.92 12.69 -0.24
N LEU A 125 -6.43 11.46 -0.40
CA LEU A 125 -6.24 10.62 -1.60
C LEU A 125 -7.53 10.07 -2.23
N ASP A 126 -8.69 10.61 -1.82
CA ASP A 126 -9.95 10.37 -2.54
C ASP A 126 -9.89 10.89 -4.00
#